data_AF-A0A2J8TCI5-F1
#
_entry.id   AF-A0A2J8TCI5-F1
#
_cell.length_a   1.000
_cell.length_b   1.000
_cell.length_c   1.000
_cell.angle_alpha   90.00
_cell.angle_beta   90.00
_cell.angle_gamma   90.00
#
_symmetry.space_group_name_H-M   'P 1'
#
loop_
_entity.id
_entity.type
_entity.pdbx_description
1 polymer ?
#
loop_
_entity_poly.entity_id
_entity_poly.type
_entity_poly.pdbx_seq_one_letter_code
_entity_poly.pdbx_strand_id
1 'polypeptide(L)'
;MAAPEGSGLGEDARLDQETAQWLRWDKNSLTLEAVKRLIAEGNKEELRKCFGARMEFGTAGLRAAMGPGISRMNDLTIIQTTQGFCRYLEKQFSDLKQKGIVISFDARAHPSSGGSSRRFARLAATTFISQGIPVYLFSDITPTPFVVEALKALEWRLRPSLCLKNFLALPSRRWNEKALRKLLTFLLRKYILEL
;
A
#
# COMPACT_ATOMS: atom_id res chain seq x y z
N MET A 1 -27.09 48.23 -3.27
CA MET A 1 -27.92 47.07 -3.63
C MET A 1 -26.97 45.89 -3.78
N ALA A 2 -26.77 45.14 -2.69
CA ALA A 2 -25.84 44.02 -2.65
C ALA A 2 -26.43 42.82 -3.39
N ALA A 3 -25.61 42.15 -4.21
CA ALA A 3 -25.99 40.95 -4.94
C ALA A 3 -26.27 39.79 -3.96
N PRO A 4 -27.23 38.91 -4.25
CA PRO A 4 -27.52 37.77 -3.38
C PRO A 4 -26.41 36.72 -3.50
N GLU A 5 -25.81 36.36 -2.36
CA GLU A 5 -24.89 35.22 -2.21
C GLU A 5 -25.66 33.92 -2.42
N GLY A 6 -25.51 33.31 -3.60
CA GLY A 6 -25.98 31.95 -3.87
C GLY A 6 -24.85 30.93 -3.71
N SER A 7 -25.09 29.84 -2.97
CA SER A 7 -24.63 28.45 -3.27
C SER A 7 -24.49 27.47 -2.08
N GLY A 8 -24.92 27.79 -0.85
CA GLY A 8 -24.68 26.92 0.32
C GLY A 8 -25.46 25.60 0.43
N LEU A 9 -26.55 25.40 -0.34
CA LEU A 9 -27.43 24.23 -0.16
C LEU A 9 -26.95 22.95 -0.88
N GLY A 10 -26.01 23.04 -1.82
CA GLY A 10 -25.54 21.89 -2.61
C GLY A 10 -24.35 21.14 -1.99
N GLU A 11 -23.47 21.85 -1.28
CA GLU A 11 -22.25 21.28 -0.71
C GLU A 11 -22.52 20.46 0.56
N ASP A 12 -23.42 20.95 1.42
CA ASP A 12 -23.77 20.25 2.66
C ASP A 12 -24.55 18.96 2.40
N ALA A 13 -25.44 18.95 1.40
CA ALA A 13 -26.15 17.75 0.98
C ALA A 13 -25.18 16.68 0.44
N ARG A 14 -24.18 17.10 -0.33
CA ARG A 14 -23.12 16.21 -0.82
C ARG A 14 -22.27 15.66 0.33
N LEU A 15 -21.87 16.52 1.27
CA LEU A 15 -21.11 16.13 2.45
C LEU A 15 -21.85 15.07 3.27
N ASP A 16 -23.15 15.24 3.46
CA ASP A 16 -23.99 14.30 4.20
C ASP A 16 -24.12 12.96 3.46
N GLN A 17 -24.26 12.98 2.14
CA GLN A 17 -24.27 11.77 1.32
C GLN A 17 -22.94 11.00 1.40
N GLU A 18 -21.81 11.69 1.25
CA GLU A 18 -20.48 11.07 1.31
C GLU A 18 -20.19 10.51 2.71
N THR A 19 -20.58 11.25 3.75
CA THR A 19 -20.44 10.80 5.15
C THR A 19 -21.29 9.55 5.41
N ALA A 20 -22.57 9.57 5.01
CA ALA A 20 -23.47 8.42 5.18
C ALA A 20 -23.00 7.19 4.41
N GLN A 21 -22.51 7.37 3.18
CA GLN A 21 -21.95 6.29 2.38
C GLN A 21 -20.70 5.70 3.04
N TRP A 22 -19.79 6.54 3.50
CA TRP A 22 -18.57 6.10 4.16
C TRP A 22 -18.84 5.33 5.45
N LEU A 23 -19.80 5.77 6.27
CA LEU A 23 -20.24 5.05 7.48
C LEU A 23 -20.75 3.63 7.21
N ARG A 24 -21.31 3.36 6.02
CA ARG A 24 -21.75 2.01 5.63
C ARG A 24 -20.57 1.09 5.30
N TRP A 25 -19.51 1.65 4.73
CA TRP A 25 -18.35 0.92 4.24
C TRP A 25 -17.27 0.72 5.28
N ASP A 26 -17.00 1.73 6.10
CA ASP A 26 -15.97 1.62 7.13
C ASP A 26 -16.36 0.57 8.17
N LYS A 27 -15.36 -0.18 8.63
CA LYS A 27 -15.50 -1.26 9.62
C LYS A 27 -14.65 -1.04 10.86
N ASN A 28 -13.86 0.02 10.89
CA ASN A 28 -13.06 0.36 12.05
C ASN A 28 -13.92 1.16 13.05
N SER A 29 -14.15 0.59 14.23
CA SER A 29 -15.00 1.21 15.25
C SER A 29 -14.50 2.58 15.69
N LEU A 30 -13.18 2.80 15.80
CA LEU A 30 -12.63 4.07 16.26
C LEU A 30 -12.94 5.21 15.28
N THR A 31 -12.81 4.95 13.99
CA THR A 31 -13.08 5.94 12.95
C THR A 31 -14.58 6.13 12.74
N LEU A 32 -15.40 5.08 12.86
CA LEU A 32 -16.86 5.19 12.88
C LEU A 32 -17.36 6.06 14.04
N GLU A 33 -16.91 5.80 15.26
CA GLU A 33 -17.33 6.56 16.45
C GLU A 33 -16.84 8.02 16.37
N ALA A 34 -15.65 8.27 15.81
CA ALA A 34 -15.18 9.63 15.57
C ALA A 34 -16.12 10.41 14.63
N VAL A 35 -16.57 9.80 13.52
CA VAL A 35 -17.51 10.45 12.58
C VAL A 35 -18.89 10.63 13.20
N LYS A 36 -19.42 9.63 13.90
CA LYS A 36 -20.72 9.75 14.59
C LYS A 36 -20.73 10.90 15.60
N ARG A 37 -19.64 11.06 16.35
CA ARG A 37 -19.49 12.19 17.28
C ARG A 37 -19.51 13.53 16.54
N LEU A 38 -18.76 13.68 15.45
CA LEU A 38 -18.77 14.90 14.64
C LEU A 38 -20.16 15.24 14.10
N ILE A 39 -20.93 14.22 13.70
CA ILE A 39 -22.33 14.41 13.27
C ILE A 39 -23.21 14.86 14.44
N ALA A 40 -23.09 14.21 15.60
CA ALA A 40 -23.89 14.55 16.80
C ALA A 40 -23.60 15.98 17.30
N GLU A 41 -22.36 16.43 17.17
CA GLU A 41 -21.91 17.79 17.52
C GLU A 41 -22.28 18.83 16.44
N GLY A 42 -22.79 18.41 15.28
CA GLY A 42 -23.06 19.31 14.15
C GLY A 42 -21.81 19.95 13.57
N ASN A 43 -20.63 19.35 13.77
CA ASN A 43 -19.33 19.92 13.39
C ASN A 43 -19.06 19.72 11.89
N LYS A 44 -19.80 20.46 11.06
CA LYS A 44 -19.71 20.41 9.59
C LYS A 44 -18.32 20.78 9.08
N GLU A 45 -17.61 21.68 9.76
CA GLU A 45 -16.27 22.10 9.35
C GLU A 45 -15.26 20.95 9.42
N GLU A 46 -15.26 20.18 10.52
CA GLU A 46 -14.36 19.03 10.62
C GLU A 46 -14.79 17.89 9.69
N LEU A 47 -16.10 17.70 9.47
CA LEU A 47 -16.61 16.77 8.46
C LEU A 47 -16.11 17.17 7.06
N ARG A 48 -16.10 18.46 6.68
CA ARG A 48 -15.53 18.91 5.40
C ARG A 48 -14.04 18.61 5.30
N LYS A 49 -13.27 18.70 6.39
CA LYS A 49 -11.85 18.29 6.36
C LYS A 49 -11.66 16.77 6.22
N CYS A 50 -12.61 15.98 6.67
CA CYS A 50 -12.60 14.52 6.54
C CYS A 50 -13.08 14.04 5.17
N PHE A 51 -14.04 14.74 4.57
CA PHE A 51 -14.77 14.28 3.39
C PHE A 51 -14.68 15.19 2.16
N GLY A 52 -14.17 16.42 2.27
CA GLY A 52 -14.27 17.42 1.22
C GLY A 52 -13.47 17.11 -0.05
N ALA A 53 -12.28 16.51 0.08
CA ALA A 53 -11.44 16.19 -1.07
C ALA A 53 -10.79 14.82 -0.94
N ARG A 54 -10.87 14.00 -1.99
CA ARG A 54 -10.21 12.69 -2.00
C ARG A 54 -8.68 12.87 -2.07
N MET A 55 -7.94 12.01 -1.39
CA MET A 55 -6.48 12.04 -1.45
C MET A 55 -5.96 11.82 -2.88
N GLU A 56 -4.89 12.53 -3.23
CA GLU A 56 -4.24 12.43 -4.54
C GLU A 56 -2.81 11.88 -4.42
N PHE A 57 -2.35 11.20 -5.47
CA PHE A 57 -0.99 10.70 -5.55
C PHE A 57 -0.02 11.85 -5.85
N GLY A 58 0.86 12.15 -4.89
CA GLY A 58 1.99 13.04 -5.09
C GLY A 58 3.24 12.31 -5.57
N THR A 59 4.34 13.05 -5.73
CA THR A 59 5.66 12.51 -6.10
C THR A 59 6.19 11.46 -5.13
N ALA A 60 5.75 11.51 -3.87
CA ALA A 60 6.14 10.57 -2.81
C ALA A 60 4.99 9.64 -2.38
N GLY A 61 4.05 9.38 -3.30
CA GLY A 61 2.88 8.53 -3.09
C GLY A 61 1.70 9.25 -2.43
N LEU A 62 0.73 8.46 -1.96
CA LEU A 62 -0.42 8.97 -1.19
C LEU A 62 0.01 9.34 0.23
N ARG A 63 -0.29 10.58 0.64
CA ARG A 63 0.02 11.09 1.98
C ARG A 63 -1.13 11.92 2.51
N ALA A 64 -1.55 11.59 3.72
CA ALA A 64 -2.49 12.37 4.51
C ALA A 64 -2.32 12.03 6.00
N ALA A 65 -2.89 12.87 6.87
CA ALA A 65 -3.00 12.53 8.29
C ALA A 65 -3.88 11.27 8.46
N MET A 66 -3.57 10.47 9.48
CA MET A 66 -4.40 9.31 9.82
C MET A 66 -5.69 9.76 10.51
N GLY A 67 -6.83 9.21 10.10
CA GLY A 67 -8.13 9.64 10.63
C GLY A 67 -9.31 9.21 9.76
N PRO A 68 -10.53 9.56 10.19
CA PRO A 68 -11.74 9.20 9.45
C PRO A 68 -11.90 10.01 8.15
N GLY A 69 -12.68 9.45 7.23
CA GLY A 69 -13.08 10.08 5.98
C GLY A 69 -12.17 9.80 4.78
N ILE A 70 -12.55 10.30 3.61
CA ILE A 70 -11.87 10.02 2.33
C ILE A 70 -10.64 10.91 2.08
N SER A 71 -10.50 12.00 2.86
CA SER A 71 -9.37 12.92 2.84
C SER A 71 -8.22 12.48 3.76
N ARG A 72 -8.39 11.38 4.48
CA ARG A 72 -7.47 10.90 5.51
C ARG A 72 -7.02 9.47 5.24
N MET A 73 -5.89 9.10 5.86
CA MET A 73 -5.36 7.75 5.82
C MET A 73 -6.09 6.87 6.83
N ASN A 74 -6.78 5.83 6.34
CA ASN A 74 -7.48 4.83 7.15
C ASN A 74 -7.61 3.51 6.38
N ASP A 75 -8.15 2.50 7.06
CA ASP A 75 -8.33 1.15 6.52
C ASP A 75 -9.08 1.14 5.19
N LEU A 76 -10.22 1.85 5.12
CA LEU A 76 -11.06 1.89 3.92
C LEU A 76 -10.33 2.55 2.74
N THR A 77 -9.67 3.68 2.99
CA THR A 77 -8.88 4.38 1.97
C THR A 77 -7.76 3.50 1.42
N ILE A 78 -7.06 2.75 2.28
CA ILE A 78 -6.01 1.80 1.86
C ILE A 78 -6.60 0.69 1.00
N ILE A 79 -7.68 0.04 1.44
CA ILE A 79 -8.31 -1.05 0.69
C ILE A 79 -8.76 -0.56 -0.71
N GLN A 80 -9.49 0.56 -0.77
CA GLN A 80 -10.00 1.09 -2.04
C GLN A 80 -8.87 1.50 -2.98
N THR A 81 -7.84 2.17 -2.45
CA THR A 81 -6.65 2.54 -3.21
C THR A 81 -5.94 1.31 -3.75
N THR A 82 -5.70 0.30 -2.90
CA THR A 82 -5.00 -0.92 -3.32
C THR A 82 -5.81 -1.68 -4.36
N GLN A 83 -7.14 -1.75 -4.25
CA GLN A 83 -7.99 -2.34 -5.29
C GLN A 83 -7.87 -1.61 -6.64
N GLY A 84 -7.89 -0.27 -6.62
CA GLY A 84 -7.65 0.55 -7.81
C GLY A 84 -6.27 0.29 -8.41
N PHE A 85 -5.25 0.20 -7.55
CA PHE A 85 -3.87 -0.05 -7.96
C PHE A 85 -3.68 -1.46 -8.53
N CYS A 86 -4.34 -2.49 -7.97
CA CYS A 86 -4.36 -3.85 -8.54
C CYS A 86 -4.83 -3.82 -10.00
N ARG A 87 -5.99 -3.21 -10.26
CA ARG A 87 -6.55 -3.12 -11.62
C ARG A 87 -5.65 -2.36 -12.58
N TYR A 88 -4.96 -1.32 -12.10
CA TYR A 88 -3.99 -0.60 -12.91
C TYR A 88 -2.79 -1.50 -13.25
N LEU A 89 -2.20 -2.16 -12.26
CA LEU A 89 -1.04 -3.02 -12.46
C LEU A 89 -1.34 -4.21 -13.38
N GLU A 90 -2.51 -4.85 -13.25
CA GLU A 90 -2.91 -5.95 -14.14
C GLU A 90 -3.01 -5.51 -15.61
N LYS A 91 -3.39 -4.25 -15.87
CA LYS A 91 -3.42 -3.69 -17.23
C LYS A 91 -2.03 -3.37 -17.76
N GLN A 92 -1.09 -3.00 -16.90
CA GLN A 92 0.26 -2.60 -17.30
C GLN A 92 1.23 -3.77 -17.41
N PHE A 93 1.04 -4.82 -16.59
CA PHE A 93 1.98 -5.92 -16.45
C PHE A 93 1.28 -7.27 -16.61
N SER A 94 1.46 -7.91 -17.77
CA SER A 94 0.90 -9.24 -18.05
C SER A 94 1.49 -10.35 -17.18
N ASP A 95 2.71 -10.15 -16.65
CA ASP A 95 3.41 -11.10 -15.79
C ASP A 95 3.26 -10.79 -14.28
N LEU A 96 2.35 -9.89 -13.90
CA LEU A 96 2.13 -9.48 -12.51
C LEU A 96 1.87 -10.66 -11.56
N LYS A 97 1.02 -11.62 -11.97
CA LYS A 97 0.68 -12.78 -11.13
C LYS A 97 1.83 -13.78 -10.97
N GLN A 98 2.85 -13.71 -11.83
CA GLN A 98 4.07 -14.50 -11.71
C GLN A 98 5.10 -13.79 -10.83
N LYS A 99 5.20 -12.46 -10.94
CA LYS A 99 6.15 -11.62 -10.19
C LYS A 99 5.74 -11.35 -8.75
N GLY A 100 4.47 -11.01 -8.55
CA GLY A 100 3.95 -10.56 -7.27
C GLY A 100 4.37 -9.13 -6.88
N ILE A 101 4.10 -8.77 -5.63
CA ILE A 101 4.33 -7.45 -5.04
C ILE A 101 5.14 -7.59 -3.76
N VAL A 102 6.10 -6.69 -3.54
CA VAL A 102 6.83 -6.56 -2.27
C VAL A 102 6.24 -5.41 -1.48
N ILE A 103 5.93 -5.65 -0.20
CA ILE A 103 5.38 -4.63 0.71
C ILE A 103 6.24 -4.56 1.97
N SER A 104 6.66 -3.35 2.34
CA SER A 104 7.25 -3.06 3.64
C SER A 104 6.49 -1.93 4.34
N PHE A 105 6.86 -1.66 5.59
CA PHE A 105 6.29 -0.60 6.39
C PHE A 105 7.31 -0.06 7.39
N ASP A 106 7.06 1.16 7.86
CA ASP A 106 7.83 1.81 8.93
C ASP A 106 7.07 1.79 10.28
N ALA A 107 7.61 2.48 11.29
CA ALA A 107 7.08 2.45 12.66
C ALA A 107 5.91 3.43 12.92
N ARG A 108 5.28 4.03 11.90
CA ARG A 108 4.22 5.02 12.15
C ARG A 108 2.94 4.37 12.67
N ALA A 109 2.39 4.96 13.73
CA ALA A 109 1.13 4.56 14.33
C ALA A 109 0.37 5.79 14.82
N HIS A 110 -0.96 5.71 14.78
CA HIS A 110 -1.87 6.73 15.27
C HIS A 110 -2.95 6.05 16.13
N PRO A 111 -2.71 5.91 17.45
CA PRO A 111 -3.57 5.14 18.34
C PRO A 111 -5.03 5.60 18.34
N SER A 112 -5.29 6.90 18.24
CA SER A 112 -6.65 7.47 18.29
C SER A 112 -7.52 7.12 17.09
N SER A 113 -6.93 6.79 15.92
CA SER A 113 -7.68 6.25 14.78
C SER A 113 -7.56 4.74 14.61
N GLY A 114 -6.72 4.08 15.43
CA GLY A 114 -6.37 2.66 15.26
C GLY A 114 -5.49 2.37 14.03
N GLY A 115 -5.01 3.41 13.34
CA GLY A 115 -4.19 3.29 12.14
C GLY A 115 -2.72 3.01 12.48
N SER A 116 -2.07 2.16 11.68
CA SER A 116 -0.61 2.00 11.72
C SER A 116 -0.07 1.51 10.39
N SER A 117 1.19 1.81 10.08
CA SER A 117 1.85 1.35 8.86
C SER A 117 1.82 -0.18 8.73
N ARG A 118 2.02 -0.90 9.84
CA ARG A 118 1.89 -2.37 9.88
C ARG A 118 0.47 -2.83 9.51
N ARG A 119 -0.56 -2.17 10.04
CA ARG A 119 -1.97 -2.49 9.72
C ARG A 119 -2.26 -2.22 8.25
N PHE A 120 -1.85 -1.06 7.73
CA PHE A 120 -2.06 -0.68 6.34
C PHE A 120 -1.34 -1.60 5.37
N ALA A 121 -0.10 -2.00 5.66
CA ALA A 121 0.63 -2.97 4.86
C ALA A 121 -0.07 -4.33 4.79
N ARG A 122 -0.63 -4.81 5.91
CA ARG A 122 -1.43 -6.04 5.92
C ARG A 122 -2.72 -5.91 5.11
N LEU A 123 -3.43 -4.79 5.21
CA LEU A 123 -4.65 -4.55 4.41
C LEU A 123 -4.34 -4.51 2.91
N ALA A 124 -3.26 -3.84 2.52
CA ALA A 124 -2.79 -3.82 1.14
C ALA A 124 -2.43 -5.24 0.67
N ALA A 125 -1.67 -5.99 1.47
CA ALA A 125 -1.30 -7.38 1.18
C ALA A 125 -2.53 -8.28 0.97
N THR A 126 -3.49 -8.25 1.91
CA THR A 126 -4.73 -9.02 1.81
C THR A 126 -5.51 -8.66 0.55
N THR A 127 -5.53 -7.38 0.18
CA THR A 127 -6.22 -6.92 -1.03
C THR A 127 -5.57 -7.52 -2.29
N PHE A 128 -4.25 -7.49 -2.42
CA PHE A 128 -3.54 -8.11 -3.55
C PHE A 128 -3.74 -9.63 -3.59
N ILE A 129 -3.64 -10.30 -2.44
CA ILE A 129 -3.85 -11.75 -2.32
C ILE A 129 -5.26 -12.13 -2.78
N SER A 130 -6.28 -11.32 -2.45
CA SER A 130 -7.66 -11.56 -2.89
C SER A 130 -7.83 -11.55 -4.42
N GLN A 131 -6.92 -10.92 -5.16
CA GLN A 131 -6.90 -10.88 -6.63
C GLN A 131 -6.00 -11.97 -7.25
N GLY A 132 -5.44 -12.86 -6.42
CA GLY A 132 -4.51 -13.90 -6.84
C GLY A 132 -3.12 -13.37 -7.19
N ILE A 133 -2.72 -12.21 -6.65
CA ILE A 133 -1.38 -11.64 -6.84
C ILE A 133 -0.51 -12.07 -5.64
N PRO A 134 0.63 -12.75 -5.86
CA PRO A 134 1.54 -13.11 -4.77
C PRO A 134 2.07 -11.86 -4.05
N VAL A 135 2.18 -11.92 -2.72
CA VAL A 135 2.68 -10.81 -1.90
C VAL A 135 3.82 -11.28 -1.01
N TYR A 136 4.91 -10.52 -1.04
CA TYR A 136 6.06 -10.66 -0.15
C TYR A 136 6.02 -9.50 0.86
N LEU A 137 5.46 -9.76 2.04
CA LEU A 137 5.35 -8.80 3.12
C LEU A 137 6.51 -8.98 4.11
N PHE A 138 7.24 -7.91 4.40
CA PHE A 138 8.28 -7.93 5.45
C PHE A 138 7.68 -8.24 6.82
N SER A 139 8.38 -9.04 7.62
CA SER A 139 7.94 -9.46 8.96
C SER A 139 7.96 -8.31 9.97
N ASP A 140 8.84 -7.33 9.77
CA ASP A 140 8.96 -6.19 10.67
C ASP A 140 9.32 -4.87 9.95
N ILE A 141 9.39 -3.80 10.75
CA ILE A 141 9.76 -2.44 10.34
C ILE A 141 11.04 -2.49 9.50
N THR A 142 10.93 -2.00 8.28
CA THR A 142 12.00 -2.13 7.29
C THR A 142 12.22 -0.82 6.56
N PRO A 143 13.44 -0.24 6.61
CA PRO A 143 13.78 0.95 5.84
C PRO A 143 13.62 0.73 4.32
N THR A 144 13.16 1.75 3.61
CA THR A 144 12.91 1.72 2.16
C THR A 144 14.06 1.10 1.31
N PRO A 145 15.36 1.33 1.61
CA PRO A 145 16.44 0.74 0.82
C PRO A 145 16.41 -0.81 0.77
N PHE A 146 15.95 -1.48 1.83
CA PHE A 146 15.86 -2.94 1.85
C PHE A 146 14.77 -3.48 0.92
N VAL A 147 13.74 -2.69 0.61
CA VAL A 147 12.71 -3.05 -0.37
C VAL A 147 13.31 -3.16 -1.76
N VAL A 148 14.16 -2.19 -2.12
CA VAL A 148 14.85 -2.16 -3.41
C VAL A 148 15.76 -3.38 -3.55
N GLU A 149 16.45 -3.75 -2.48
CA GLU A 149 17.31 -4.94 -2.49
C GLU A 149 16.51 -6.23 -2.59
N ALA A 150 15.38 -6.34 -1.87
CA ALA A 150 14.47 -7.48 -1.99
C ALA A 150 13.90 -7.65 -3.41
N LEU A 151 13.57 -6.54 -4.09
CA LEU A 151 13.11 -6.59 -5.48
C LEU A 151 14.17 -7.17 -6.41
N LYS A 152 15.43 -6.75 -6.30
CA LYS A 152 16.54 -7.30 -7.09
C LYS A 152 16.74 -8.79 -6.84
N ALA A 153 16.67 -9.21 -5.58
CA ALA A 153 16.82 -10.62 -5.20
C ALA A 153 15.70 -11.50 -5.77
N LEU A 154 14.45 -11.00 -5.78
CA LEU A 154 13.30 -11.71 -6.36
C LEU A 154 13.35 -11.77 -7.88
N GLU A 155 13.84 -10.72 -8.55
CA GLU A 155 14.04 -10.73 -9.99
C GLU A 155 15.04 -11.81 -10.42
N TRP A 156 16.13 -11.97 -9.68
CA TRP A 156 17.11 -13.04 -9.87
C TRP A 156 16.47 -14.44 -9.77
N ARG A 157 15.58 -14.64 -8.79
CA ARG A 157 14.89 -15.92 -8.57
C ARG A 157 13.93 -16.26 -9.71
N LEU A 158 13.23 -15.28 -10.26
CA LEU A 158 12.20 -15.49 -11.28
C LEU A 158 12.77 -15.62 -12.70
N ARG A 159 14.05 -15.27 -12.94
CA ARG A 159 14.73 -15.43 -14.24
C ARG A 159 16.10 -16.11 -14.15
N PRO A 160 16.21 -17.38 -13.70
CA PRO A 160 17.49 -18.06 -13.57
C PRO A 160 18.26 -18.19 -14.89
N SER A 161 17.53 -18.42 -15.99
CA SER A 161 18.10 -18.63 -17.33
C SER A 161 18.69 -17.37 -17.98
N LEU A 162 18.23 -16.18 -17.58
CA LEU A 162 18.79 -14.91 -18.05
C LEU A 162 20.08 -14.57 -17.29
N CYS A 163 20.13 -14.89 -16.00
CA CYS A 163 21.34 -14.74 -15.18
C CYS A 163 22.43 -15.74 -15.53
N LEU A 164 22.10 -16.99 -15.88
CA LEU A 164 23.12 -17.95 -16.31
C LEU A 164 23.83 -17.47 -17.60
N LYS A 165 23.10 -16.85 -18.52
CA LYS A 165 23.67 -16.25 -19.75
C LYS A 165 24.59 -15.06 -19.45
N ASN A 166 24.21 -14.17 -18.54
CA ASN A 166 25.04 -13.04 -18.13
C ASN A 166 26.22 -13.44 -17.24
N PHE A 167 26.07 -14.48 -16.42
CA PHE A 167 27.13 -15.04 -15.58
C PHE A 167 28.18 -15.78 -16.40
N LEU A 168 27.75 -16.52 -17.44
CA LEU A 168 28.65 -17.15 -18.43
C LEU A 168 29.31 -16.13 -19.37
N ALA A 169 28.80 -14.89 -19.43
CA ALA A 169 29.38 -13.79 -20.19
C ALA A 169 30.42 -12.97 -19.40
N LEU A 170 30.65 -13.27 -18.12
CA LEU A 170 31.73 -12.65 -17.35
C LEU A 170 33.09 -13.24 -17.78
N PRO A 171 34.15 -12.42 -17.93
CA PRO A 171 35.46 -12.91 -18.33
C PRO A 171 35.92 -14.04 -17.40
N SER A 172 36.20 -15.20 -17.97
CA SER A 172 36.47 -16.49 -17.33
C SER A 172 37.80 -16.58 -16.57
N ARG A 173 38.19 -15.52 -15.86
CA ARG A 173 39.45 -15.44 -15.11
C ARG A 173 39.23 -15.01 -13.67
N ARG A 174 38.62 -15.86 -12.82
CA ARG A 174 38.99 -15.96 -11.37
C ARG A 174 38.22 -16.90 -10.45
N TRP A 175 37.33 -17.78 -10.93
CA TRP A 175 36.60 -18.66 -10.00
C TRP A 175 36.71 -20.12 -10.42
N ASN A 176 37.32 -20.94 -9.56
CA ASN A 176 37.33 -22.39 -9.77
C ASN A 176 35.93 -22.96 -9.54
N GLU A 177 35.63 -24.09 -10.17
CA GLU A 177 34.32 -24.74 -10.13
C GLU A 177 33.87 -25.08 -8.69
N LYS A 178 34.82 -25.34 -7.78
CA LYS A 178 34.57 -25.56 -6.35
C LYS A 178 34.08 -24.29 -5.62
N ALA A 179 34.63 -23.12 -5.94
CA ALA A 179 34.23 -21.84 -5.36
C ALA A 179 32.84 -21.43 -5.84
N LEU A 180 32.56 -21.69 -7.12
CA LEU A 180 31.28 -21.45 -7.75
C LEU A 180 30.18 -22.35 -7.18
N ARG A 181 30.44 -23.65 -7.04
CA ARG A 181 29.52 -24.58 -6.36
C ARG A 181 29.31 -24.21 -4.89
N LYS A 182 30.36 -23.80 -4.16
CA LYS A 182 30.22 -23.35 -2.76
C LYS A 182 29.39 -22.08 -2.63
N LEU A 183 29.57 -21.09 -3.50
CA LEU A 183 28.78 -19.86 -3.48
C LEU A 183 27.31 -20.14 -3.86
N LEU A 184 27.08 -20.99 -4.86
CA LEU A 184 25.74 -21.39 -5.27
C LEU A 184 25.04 -22.18 -4.16
N THR A 185 25.71 -23.15 -3.53
CA THR A 185 25.16 -23.90 -2.40
C THR A 185 24.94 -23.01 -1.18
N PHE A 186 25.80 -22.01 -0.92
CA PHE A 186 25.62 -21.05 0.18
C PHE A 186 24.41 -20.14 -0.05
N LEU A 187 24.23 -19.63 -1.26
CA LEU A 187 23.08 -18.80 -1.63
C LEU A 187 21.77 -19.59 -1.67
N LEU A 188 21.81 -20.83 -2.18
CA LEU A 188 20.64 -21.72 -2.22
C LEU A 188 20.24 -22.18 -0.80
N ARG A 189 21.20 -22.57 0.07
CA ARG A 189 20.87 -22.97 1.45
C ARG A 189 20.40 -21.81 2.32
N LYS A 190 20.97 -20.61 2.18
CA LYS A 190 20.62 -19.47 3.04
C LYS A 190 19.27 -18.84 2.69
N TYR A 191 18.76 -19.03 1.47
CA TYR A 191 17.56 -18.31 0.99
C TYR A 191 16.42 -19.20 0.46
N ILE A 192 16.60 -20.53 0.33
CA ILE A 192 15.57 -21.42 -0.24
C ILE A 192 15.07 -22.49 0.74
N LEU A 193 15.82 -22.84 1.80
CA LEU A 193 15.48 -23.96 2.69
C LEU A 193 15.13 -23.58 4.14
N GLU A 194 15.08 -22.29 4.49
CA GLU A 194 14.55 -21.83 5.79
C GLU A 194 13.36 -20.86 5.62
N LEU A 195 12.34 -21.35 4.90
CA LEU A 195 10.91 -21.02 5.03
C LEU A 195 10.12 -22.32 4.90
#